data_AF-A0A0Q5YZC5-F1
#
_entry.id   AF-A0A0Q5YZC5-F1
#
_cell.length_a   1.000
_cell.length_b   1.000
_cell.length_c   1.000
_cell.angle_alpha   90.00
_cell.angle_beta   90.00
_cell.angle_gamma   90.00
#
_symmetry.space_group_name_H-M   'P 1'
#
loop_
_entity.id
_entity.type
_entity.pdbx_description
1 polymer ?
#
loop_
_entity_poly.entity_id
_entity_poly.type
_entity_poly.pdbx_seq_one_letter_code
_entity_poly.pdbx_strand_id
1 'polypeptide(L)'
;MRWFKPNLRNSLHAIFSASLSGHRPDEDDEETLVSIEDIRTRMVELLSSQTDERAAILRRRLRYADSVESLWFMRGELMALMSRTLGEAASLEKIASVSEMFDDLLPQGLRSRPSPLGRS
;
A
#
# COMPACT_ATOMS: atom_id res chain seq x y z
N MET A 1 27.92 10.63 -13.23
CA MET A 1 27.19 9.35 -13.35
C MET A 1 27.02 8.77 -11.96
N ARG A 2 25.79 8.77 -11.42
CA ARG A 2 25.52 8.32 -10.05
C ARG A 2 24.75 7.00 -10.12
N TRP A 3 25.44 5.94 -9.73
CA TRP A 3 25.03 4.54 -9.82
C TRP A 3 23.85 4.26 -8.90
N PHE A 4 22.88 3.47 -9.39
CA PHE A 4 21.70 3.00 -8.68
C PHE A 4 22.09 2.22 -7.41
N LYS A 5 21.44 2.52 -6.28
CA LYS A 5 21.46 1.66 -5.08
C LYS A 5 20.09 0.98 -4.96
N PRO A 6 20.00 -0.35 -5.08
CA PRO A 6 18.77 -1.07 -4.79
C PRO A 6 18.55 -1.14 -3.26
N ASN A 7 17.37 -0.72 -2.80
CA ASN A 7 16.94 -0.86 -1.41
C ASN A 7 16.56 -2.33 -1.12
N LEU A 8 17.55 -3.22 -1.11
CA LEU A 8 17.37 -4.64 -0.78
C LEU A 8 17.31 -4.91 0.75
N ARG A 9 17.30 -3.85 1.57
CA ARG A 9 17.53 -3.95 3.03
C ARG A 9 16.28 -4.14 3.88
N ASN A 10 15.07 -3.90 3.35
CA ASN A 10 13.84 -4.11 4.14
C ASN A 10 13.34 -5.55 4.15
N SER A 11 13.97 -6.47 3.41
CA SER A 11 13.51 -7.86 3.25
C SER A 11 14.12 -8.86 4.25
N LEU A 12 15.10 -8.46 5.06
CA LEU A 12 15.76 -9.37 6.02
C LEU A 12 15.25 -9.26 7.46
N HIS A 13 14.46 -8.23 7.78
CA HIS A 13 14.01 -7.97 9.16
C HIS A 13 12.81 -8.83 9.59
N ALA A 14 12.00 -9.35 8.67
CA ALA A 14 10.87 -10.22 8.99
C ALA A 14 11.29 -11.66 9.38
N ILE A 15 12.44 -12.13 8.89
CA ILE A 15 12.85 -13.54 9.06
C ILE A 15 13.63 -13.77 10.36
N PHE A 16 14.30 -12.74 10.91
CA PHE A 16 14.96 -12.84 12.22
C PHE A 16 14.11 -12.32 13.40
N SER A 17 13.05 -11.54 13.15
CA SER A 17 12.19 -11.02 14.24
C SER A 17 11.13 -12.01 14.72
N ALA A 18 10.69 -12.95 13.88
CA ALA A 18 9.64 -13.90 14.27
C ALA A 18 10.12 -15.13 15.04
N SER A 19 11.43 -15.44 15.10
CA SER A 19 11.92 -16.62 15.85
C SER A 19 12.52 -16.29 17.23
N LEU A 20 12.69 -15.01 17.55
CA LEU A 20 13.04 -14.53 18.89
C LEU A 20 11.88 -13.71 19.46
N SER A 21 10.66 -14.26 19.46
CA SER A 21 9.62 -13.85 20.41
C SER A 21 10.03 -14.28 21.83
N GLY A 22 11.14 -13.70 22.30
CA GLY A 22 11.51 -13.56 23.69
C GLY A 22 10.93 -12.23 24.15
N HIS A 23 9.75 -12.31 24.73
CA HIS A 23 9.13 -11.27 25.53
C HIS A 23 10.13 -10.49 26.39
N ARG A 24 10.18 -9.16 26.23
CA ARG A 24 10.38 -8.24 27.36
C ARG A 24 9.77 -6.87 27.05
N PRO A 25 8.93 -6.31 27.96
CA PRO A 25 8.30 -5.02 27.77
C PRO A 25 9.24 -3.93 28.32
N ASP A 26 9.56 -2.94 27.50
CA ASP A 26 9.98 -1.61 27.96
C ASP A 26 9.38 -0.63 26.95
N GLU A 27 8.47 0.20 27.45
CA GLU A 27 7.59 1.12 26.75
C GLU A 27 8.37 2.29 26.11
N ASP A 28 7.98 2.63 24.87
CA ASP A 28 7.85 3.97 24.28
C ASP A 28 8.31 3.95 22.80
N ASP A 29 7.36 4.24 21.91
CA ASP A 29 7.50 4.43 20.46
C ASP A 29 7.85 3.18 19.63
N GLU A 30 7.02 2.12 19.72
CA GLU A 30 6.86 1.21 18.57
C GLU A 30 6.09 1.98 17.49
N GLU A 31 6.77 2.90 16.78
CA GLU A 31 6.26 3.53 15.56
C GLU A 31 5.70 2.41 14.71
N THR A 32 4.38 2.33 14.61
CA THR A 32 3.70 1.27 13.86
C THR A 32 3.99 1.52 12.39
N LEU A 33 5.13 1.00 11.93
CA LEU A 33 5.59 1.13 10.56
C LEU A 33 4.60 0.38 9.68
N VAL A 34 3.91 1.13 8.81
CA VAL A 34 2.99 0.54 7.84
C VAL A 34 3.77 -0.43 6.95
N SER A 35 3.38 -1.70 6.98
CA SER A 35 4.00 -2.74 6.17
C SER A 35 3.29 -2.88 4.81
N ILE A 36 3.97 -3.54 3.86
CA ILE A 36 3.35 -3.94 2.59
C ILE A 36 2.11 -4.83 2.80
N GLU A 37 2.07 -5.63 3.87
CA GLU A 37 0.95 -6.52 4.18
C GLU A 37 -0.27 -5.72 4.66
N ASP A 38 -0.07 -4.64 5.42
CA ASP A 38 -1.15 -3.78 5.89
C ASP A 38 -1.85 -3.12 4.69
N ILE A 39 -1.06 -2.60 3.74
CA ILE A 39 -1.58 -2.04 2.49
C ILE A 39 -2.33 -3.10 1.69
N ARG A 40 -1.75 -4.29 1.53
CA ARG A 40 -2.36 -5.38 0.76
C ARG A 40 -3.70 -5.78 1.37
N THR A 41 -3.74 -5.99 2.68
CA THR A 41 -4.95 -6.33 3.42
C THR A 41 -6.01 -5.27 3.21
N ARG A 42 -5.64 -3.99 3.39
CA ARG A 42 -6.54 -2.87 3.18
C ARG A 42 -7.11 -2.80 1.75
N MET A 43 -6.27 -3.00 0.73
CA MET A 43 -6.73 -3.03 -0.67
C MET A 43 -7.67 -4.20 -0.96
N VAL A 44 -7.44 -5.37 -0.36
CA VAL A 44 -8.31 -6.54 -0.49
C VAL A 44 -9.66 -6.32 0.21
N GLU A 45 -9.67 -5.67 1.38
CA GLU A 45 -10.89 -5.31 2.10
C GLU A 45 -11.80 -4.39 1.27
N LEU A 46 -11.22 -3.43 0.54
CA LEU A 46 -12.00 -2.54 -0.33
C LEU A 46 -12.72 -3.28 -1.46
N LEU A 47 -12.30 -4.50 -1.79
CA LEU A 47 -12.96 -5.37 -2.78
C LEU A 47 -13.99 -6.34 -2.16
N SER A 48 -14.18 -6.34 -0.84
CA SER A 48 -15.07 -7.28 -0.14
C SER A 48 -16.52 -7.24 -0.62
N SER A 49 -17.03 -6.05 -0.97
CA SER A 49 -18.40 -5.85 -1.47
C SER A 49 -18.59 -6.20 -2.95
N GLN A 50 -17.50 -6.37 -3.70
CA GLN A 50 -17.55 -6.69 -5.12
C GLN A 50 -17.43 -8.20 -5.30
N THR A 51 -18.20 -8.78 -6.22
CA THR A 51 -18.19 -10.25 -6.46
C THR A 51 -17.96 -10.61 -7.93
N ASP A 52 -17.80 -9.62 -8.80
CA ASP A 52 -17.57 -9.88 -10.22
C ASP A 52 -16.18 -10.47 -10.52
N GLU A 53 -16.05 -11.05 -11.71
CA GLU A 53 -14.83 -11.73 -12.16
C GLU A 53 -13.60 -10.82 -12.14
N ARG A 54 -13.73 -9.54 -12.51
CA ARG A 54 -12.61 -8.58 -12.49
C ARG A 54 -12.16 -8.32 -11.06
N ALA A 55 -13.10 -8.18 -10.13
CA ALA A 55 -12.80 -8.06 -8.71
C ALA A 55 -12.13 -9.32 -8.14
N ALA A 56 -12.45 -10.51 -8.65
CA ALA A 56 -11.78 -11.76 -8.27
C ALA A 56 -10.33 -11.83 -8.81
N ILE A 57 -10.11 -11.40 -10.05
CA ILE A 57 -8.79 -11.32 -10.68
C ILE A 57 -7.91 -10.31 -9.95
N LEU A 58 -8.41 -9.10 -9.68
CA LEU A 58 -7.66 -8.08 -8.95
C LEU A 58 -7.32 -8.55 -7.53
N ARG A 59 -8.25 -9.19 -6.81
CA ARG A 59 -7.98 -9.78 -5.48
C ARG A 59 -6.82 -10.77 -5.50
N ARG A 60 -6.72 -11.62 -6.53
CA ARG A 60 -5.59 -12.55 -6.67
C ARG A 60 -4.29 -11.78 -6.91
N ARG A 61 -4.29 -10.78 -7.79
CA ARG A 61 -3.10 -9.98 -8.08
C ARG A 61 -2.61 -9.18 -6.87
N LEU A 62 -3.51 -8.61 -6.08
CA LEU A 62 -3.17 -7.96 -4.82
C LEU A 62 -2.53 -8.96 -3.84
N ARG A 63 -3.11 -10.14 -3.68
CA ARG A 63 -2.58 -11.20 -2.80
C ARG A 63 -1.15 -11.60 -3.13
N TYR A 64 -0.79 -11.63 -4.41
CA TYR A 64 0.53 -12.08 -4.88
C TYR A 64 1.45 -10.95 -5.32
N ALA A 65 1.09 -9.68 -5.06
CA ALA A 65 1.97 -8.57 -5.32
C ALA A 65 3.21 -8.66 -4.42
N ASP A 66 4.39 -8.63 -5.05
CA ASP A 66 5.70 -8.85 -4.43
C ASP A 66 6.40 -7.56 -3.98
N SER A 67 5.84 -6.41 -4.33
CA SER A 67 6.47 -5.10 -4.19
C SER A 67 5.44 -4.01 -3.91
N VAL A 68 5.89 -2.97 -3.19
CA VAL A 68 5.08 -1.79 -2.88
C VAL A 68 4.66 -1.07 -4.16
N GLU A 69 5.56 -0.97 -5.14
CA GLU A 69 5.30 -0.36 -6.44
C GLU A 69 4.18 -1.09 -7.20
N SER A 70 4.15 -2.42 -7.15
CA SER A 70 3.08 -3.21 -7.77
C SER A 70 1.72 -2.89 -7.16
N LEU A 71 1.63 -2.78 -5.83
CA LEU A 71 0.40 -2.36 -5.15
C LEU A 71 0.03 -0.91 -5.51
N TRP A 72 1.00 -0.01 -5.57
CA TRP A 72 0.79 1.39 -5.92
C TRP A 72 0.11 1.56 -7.29
N PHE A 73 0.57 0.80 -8.30
CA PHE A 73 -0.02 0.83 -9.64
C PHE A 73 -1.39 0.16 -9.71
N MET A 74 -1.66 -0.85 -8.86
CA MET A 74 -2.97 -1.51 -8.81
C MET A 74 -4.09 -0.61 -8.23
N ARG A 75 -3.76 0.50 -7.57
CA ARG A 75 -4.78 1.45 -7.05
C ARG A 75 -5.69 2.02 -8.14
N GLY A 76 -5.18 2.25 -9.35
CA GLY A 76 -5.99 2.78 -10.46
C GLY A 76 -7.05 1.78 -10.91
N GLU A 77 -6.69 0.49 -11.00
CA GLU A 77 -7.64 -0.58 -11.30
C GLU A 77 -8.64 -0.80 -10.15
N LEU A 78 -8.17 -0.70 -8.91
CA LEU A 78 -9.02 -0.74 -7.72
C LEU A 78 -10.07 0.38 -7.75
N MET A 79 -9.65 1.61 -8.03
CA MET A 79 -10.54 2.77 -8.19
C MET A 79 -11.58 2.51 -9.29
N ALA A 80 -11.14 2.07 -10.47
CA ALA A 80 -12.04 1.80 -11.59
C ALA A 80 -13.11 0.77 -11.25
N LEU A 81 -12.77 -0.28 -10.50
CA LEU A 81 -13.74 -1.27 -10.05
C LEU A 81 -14.69 -0.70 -9.00
N MET A 82 -14.17 -0.02 -7.98
CA MET A 82 -14.98 0.58 -6.92
C MET A 82 -15.97 1.61 -7.48
N SER A 83 -15.55 2.45 -8.43
CA SER A 83 -16.38 3.49 -9.03
C SER A 83 -17.60 2.94 -9.76
N ARG A 84 -17.58 1.67 -10.22
CA ARG A 84 -18.74 1.02 -10.87
C ARG A 84 -19.89 0.78 -9.90
N THR A 85 -19.62 0.68 -8.60
CA THR A 85 -20.63 0.33 -7.58
C THR A 85 -20.89 1.48 -6.61
N LEU A 86 -19.84 2.17 -6.17
CA LEU A 86 -19.92 3.24 -5.18
C LEU A 86 -20.00 4.64 -5.80
N GLY A 87 -19.77 4.75 -7.11
CA GLY A 87 -19.54 6.04 -7.77
C GLY A 87 -18.13 6.57 -7.53
N GLU A 88 -17.74 7.57 -8.32
CA GLU A 88 -16.36 8.07 -8.37
C GLU A 88 -15.94 8.76 -7.07
N ALA A 89 -16.77 9.65 -6.52
CA ALA A 89 -16.44 10.44 -5.33
C ALA A 89 -16.16 9.55 -4.10
N ALA A 90 -17.06 8.60 -3.80
CA ALA A 90 -16.88 7.68 -2.68
C ALA A 90 -15.70 6.71 -2.89
N SER A 91 -15.40 6.37 -4.14
CA SER A 91 -14.22 5.56 -4.47
C SER A 91 -12.92 6.32 -4.28
N LEU A 92 -12.90 7.60 -4.68
CA LEU A 92 -11.75 8.47 -4.49
C LEU A 92 -11.39 8.63 -3.01
N GLU A 93 -12.38 8.84 -2.14
CA GLU A 93 -12.17 8.94 -0.68
C GLU A 93 -11.53 7.66 -0.11
N LYS A 94 -12.05 6.49 -0.49
CA LYS A 94 -11.51 5.20 -0.04
C LYS A 94 -10.09 4.97 -0.57
N ILE A 95 -9.83 5.31 -1.83
CA ILE A 95 -8.50 5.19 -2.44
C ILE A 95 -7.51 6.17 -1.83
N ALA A 96 -7.93 7.38 -1.43
CA ALA A 96 -7.09 8.35 -0.75
C ALA A 96 -6.54 7.77 0.56
N SER A 97 -7.39 7.15 1.39
CA SER A 97 -6.96 6.51 2.64
C SER A 97 -5.90 5.42 2.43
N VAL A 98 -6.00 4.67 1.32
CA VAL A 98 -4.98 3.66 0.95
C VAL A 98 -3.73 4.32 0.39
N SER A 99 -3.87 5.44 -0.30
CA SER A 99 -2.75 6.15 -0.95
C SER A 99 -1.80 6.76 0.06
N GLU A 100 -2.33 7.29 1.17
CA GLU A 100 -1.54 7.83 2.29
C GLU A 100 -0.63 6.78 2.93
N MET A 101 -1.07 5.50 2.96
CA MET A 101 -0.25 4.40 3.47
C MET A 101 1.05 4.17 2.69
N PHE A 102 1.16 4.69 1.46
CA PHE A 102 2.36 4.53 0.62
C PHE A 102 3.43 5.60 0.83
N ASP A 103 3.13 6.69 1.53
CA ASP A 103 3.96 7.89 1.49
C ASP A 103 5.42 7.55 1.80
N ASP A 104 5.71 6.88 2.91
CA ASP A 104 7.10 6.57 3.30
C ASP A 104 7.68 5.27 2.73
N LEU A 105 6.90 4.55 1.92
CA LEU A 105 7.33 3.29 1.31
C LEU A 105 7.78 3.45 -0.14
N LEU A 106 7.43 4.57 -0.79
CA LEU A 106 7.72 4.78 -2.21
C LEU A 106 8.99 5.59 -2.46
N PRO A 107 9.73 5.28 -3.54
CA PRO A 107 10.75 6.16 -4.08
C PRO A 107 10.19 7.56 -4.35
N GLN A 108 11.01 8.59 -4.11
CA GLN A 108 10.59 10.00 -4.24
C GLN A 108 9.96 10.35 -5.61
N GLY A 109 10.35 9.64 -6.68
CA GLY A 109 9.78 9.84 -8.02
C GLY A 109 8.35 9.32 -8.23
N LEU A 110 7.84 8.47 -7.34
CA LEU A 110 6.48 7.95 -7.37
C LEU A 110 5.54 8.64 -6.37
N ARG A 111 6.09 9.41 -5.42
CA ARG A 111 5.30 10.21 -4.48
C ARG A 111 4.58 11.34 -5.24
N SER A 112 3.33 11.62 -4.86
CA SER A 112 2.60 12.77 -5.39
C SER A 112 3.40 14.04 -5.16
N ARG A 113 3.70 14.78 -6.23
CA ARG A 113 4.33 16.09 -6.08
C ARG A 113 3.26 17.09 -5.60
N PRO A 114 3.54 17.90 -4.58
CA PRO A 114 2.62 18.96 -4.18
C PRO A 114 2.33 19.85 -5.39
N SER A 115 1.05 20.06 -5.68
CA SER A 115 0.63 20.91 -6.79
C SER A 115 1.08 22.35 -6.52
N PRO A 116 1.74 23.02 -7.47
CA PRO A 116 2.07 24.44 -7.34
C PRO A 116 0.84 25.33 -7.18
N LEU A 117 -0.36 24.83 -7.53
CA LEU A 117 -1.61 25.57 -7.54
C LEU A 117 -2.37 25.53 -6.20
N GLY A 118 -1.82 24.88 -5.16
CA GLY A 118 -2.48 24.71 -3.86
C GLY A 118 -2.16 25.77 -2.80
N ARG A 119 -1.47 26.85 -3.14
CA ARG A 119 -1.26 28.01 -2.25
C ARG A 119 -1.91 29.25 -2.87
N SER A 120 -3.13 29.55 -2.44
CA SER A 120 -3.78 30.86 -2.58
C SER A 120 -4.50 31.16 -1.28
#